data_AF-A0A7Y5TW66-F1
#
_entry.id   AF-A0A7Y5TW66-F1
#
_cell.length_a   1.000
_cell.length_b   1.000
_cell.length_c   1.000
_cell.angle_alpha   90.00
_cell.angle_beta   90.00
_cell.angle_gamma   90.00
#
_symmetry.space_group_name_H-M   'P 1'
#
loop_
_entity.id
_entity.type
_entity.pdbx_description
1 polymer ?
#
loop_
_entity_poly.entity_id
_entity_poly.type
_entity_poly.pdbx_seq_one_letter_code
_entity_poly.pdbx_strand_id
1 'polypeptide(L)' 'AVDLSADLTDDEERRVQDRAKLRMMVAYCQSARCRTRFILEYFGEPVDDEWTCGNCDACDAQTSYSRRVRTG' A
#
# COMPACT_ATOMS: atom_id res chain seq x y z
N ALA A 1 35.42 -19.76 19.15
CA ALA A 1 35.11 -18.50 18.47
C ALA A 1 33.59 -18.42 18.36
N VAL A 2 32.98 -17.28 18.69
CA VAL A 2 31.54 -17.11 18.53
C VAL A 2 31.27 -16.91 17.03
N ASP A 3 30.34 -17.68 16.47
CA ASP A 3 29.97 -17.59 15.06
C ASP A 3 29.02 -16.40 14.85
N LEU A 4 29.60 -15.24 14.54
CA LEU A 4 28.89 -13.98 14.31
C LEU A 4 28.22 -13.93 12.91
N SER A 5 28.43 -14.94 12.05
CA SER A 5 27.93 -14.91 10.67
C SER A 5 26.39 -15.01 10.61
N ALA A 6 25.77 -15.81 11.49
CA ALA A 6 24.33 -15.96 11.56
C ALA A 6 23.60 -14.66 12.00
N ASP A 7 24.16 -13.94 12.99
CA ASP A 7 23.58 -12.68 13.47
C ASP A 7 23.59 -11.60 12.38
N LEU A 8 24.68 -11.53 11.59
CA LEU A 8 24.79 -10.57 10.49
C LEU A 8 23.81 -10.88 9.34
N THR A 9 23.54 -12.15 9.05
CA THR A 9 22.55 -12.53 8.03
C THR A 9 21.12 -12.18 8.45
N ASP A 10 20.76 -12.41 9.71
CA ASP A 10 19.45 -12.06 10.27
C ASP A 10 19.24 -10.52 10.28
N ASP A 11 20.28 -9.75 10.60
CA ASP A 11 20.27 -8.29 10.47
C ASP A 11 20.01 -7.82 9.03
N GLU A 12 20.64 -8.44 8.04
CA GLU A 12 20.46 -8.05 6.63
C GLU A 12 19.04 -8.36 6.14
N GLU A 13 18.51 -9.55 6.45
CA GLU A 13 17.14 -9.94 6.12
C GLU A 13 16.11 -8.98 6.72
N ARG A 14 16.25 -8.63 8.01
CA ARG A 14 15.40 -7.63 8.66
C ARG A 14 15.45 -6.29 7.95
N ARG A 15 16.64 -5.80 7.60
CA ARG A 15 16.79 -4.51 6.90
C ARG A 15 16.14 -4.52 5.52
N VAL A 16 16.23 -5.64 4.80
CA VAL A 16 15.56 -5.79 3.50
C VAL A 16 14.04 -5.74 3.66
N GLN A 17 13.49 -6.46 4.65
CA GLN A 17 12.06 -6.47 4.95
C GLN A 17 11.55 -5.09 5.37
N ASP A 18 12.27 -4.39 6.25
CA ASP A 18 11.86 -3.06 6.71
C ASP A 18 11.91 -2.02 5.59
N ARG A 19 12.92 -2.09 4.72
CA ARG A 19 12.96 -1.28 3.50
C ARG A 19 11.82 -1.61 2.53
N ALA A 20 11.36 -2.86 2.47
CA ALA A 20 10.18 -3.22 1.69
C ALA A 20 8.90 -2.63 2.28
N LYS A 21 8.70 -2.73 3.61
CA LYS A 21 7.56 -2.12 4.31
C LYS A 21 7.50 -0.61 4.10
N LEU A 22 8.64 0.09 4.25
CA LEU A 22 8.71 1.54 4.02
C LEU A 22 8.34 1.92 2.58
N ARG A 23 8.84 1.17 1.59
CA ARG A 23 8.46 1.38 0.18
C ARG A 23 6.95 1.21 -0.04
N MET A 24 6.33 0.23 0.61
CA MET A 24 4.88 0.04 0.54
C MET A 24 4.11 1.19 1.20
N MET A 25 4.60 1.75 2.31
CA MET A 25 3.97 2.93 2.93
C MET A 25 4.09 4.19 2.06
N VAL A 26 5.23 4.38 1.40
CA VAL A 26 5.37 5.47 0.42
C VAL A 26 4.40 5.29 -0.74
N ALA A 27 4.30 4.07 -1.29
CA ALA A 27 3.35 3.75 -2.36
C ALA A 27 1.89 3.94 -1.90
N TYR A 28 1.56 3.55 -0.67
CA TYR A 28 0.24 3.77 -0.07
C TYR A 28 -0.11 5.25 -0.09
N CYS A 29 0.76 6.12 0.40
CA CYS A 29 0.52 7.57 0.46
C CYS A 29 0.41 8.21 -0.93
N GLN A 30 1.21 7.76 -1.89
CA GLN A 30 1.26 8.33 -3.25
C GLN A 30 0.20 7.76 -4.21
N SER A 31 -0.51 6.71 -3.81
CA SER A 31 -1.54 6.07 -4.63
C SER A 31 -2.79 6.95 -4.78
N ALA A 32 -3.34 6.98 -5.99
CA ALA A 32 -4.69 7.53 -6.28
C ALA A 32 -5.79 6.46 -6.19
N ARG A 33 -5.46 5.22 -5.78
CA ARG A 33 -6.42 4.12 -5.60
C ARG A 33 -7.11 4.25 -4.24
N CYS A 34 -8.24 3.56 -4.10
CA CYS A 34 -8.96 3.40 -2.84
C CYS A 34 -8.01 2.96 -1.70
N ARG A 35 -7.98 3.71 -0.58
CA ARG A 35 -7.09 3.44 0.57
C ARG A 35 -7.35 2.07 1.19
N THR A 36 -8.61 1.75 1.46
CA THR A 36 -9.01 0.47 2.06
C THR A 36 -8.62 -0.70 1.18
N ARG A 37 -8.79 -0.59 -0.15
CA ARG A 37 -8.33 -1.62 -1.10
C ARG A 37 -6.83 -1.84 -0.99
N PHE A 38 -6.03 -0.78 -0.93
CA PHE A 38 -4.58 -0.91 -0.77
C PHE A 38 -4.20 -1.64 0.53
N ILE A 39 -4.89 -1.33 1.63
CA ILE A 39 -4.65 -1.99 2.93
C ILE A 39 -5.00 -3.48 2.84
N LEU A 40 -6.15 -3.83 2.26
CA LEU A 40 -6.57 -5.21 2.06
C LEU A 40 -5.56 -5.99 1.19
N GLU A 41 -5.16 -5.43 0.04
CA GLU A 41 -4.15 -6.00 -0.84
C GLU A 41 -2.80 -6.19 -0.12
N TYR A 42 -2.38 -5.23 0.71
CA TYR A 42 -1.13 -5.32 1.49
C TYR A 42 -1.14 -6.47 2.50
N PHE A 43 -2.29 -6.74 3.13
CA PHE A 43 -2.44 -7.86 4.07
C PHE A 43 -2.82 -9.20 3.39
N GLY A 44 -2.98 -9.21 2.06
CA GLY A 44 -3.32 -10.40 1.29
C GLY A 44 -4.81 -10.77 1.33
N GLU A 45 -5.68 -9.84 1.72
CA GLU A 45 -7.12 -10.03 1.68
C GLU A 45 -7.64 -9.98 0.24
N PRO A 46 -8.52 -10.91 -0.18
CA PRO A 46 -9.06 -10.92 -1.54
C PRO A 46 -10.01 -9.75 -1.75
N VAL A 47 -9.86 -9.03 -2.87
CA VAL A 47 -10.69 -7.88 -3.24
C VAL A 47 -10.93 -7.90 -4.76
N ASP A 48 -12.17 -7.69 -5.17
CA ASP A 48 -12.53 -7.60 -6.59
C ASP A 48 -11.88 -6.38 -7.26
N ASP A 49 -11.59 -6.49 -8.56
CA ASP A 49 -10.86 -5.45 -9.29
C ASP A 49 -11.62 -4.14 -9.45
N GLU A 50 -12.95 -4.19 -9.41
CA GLU A 50 -13.82 -3.01 -9.47
C GLU A 50 -14.19 -2.48 -8.08
N TRP A 51 -13.84 -3.19 -7.01
CA TRP A 51 -14.26 -2.81 -5.67
C TRP A 51 -13.55 -1.54 -5.18
N THR A 52 -14.34 -0.66 -4.57
CA THR A 52 -13.86 0.54 -3.86
C THR A 52 -14.70 0.75 -2.60
N CYS A 53 -14.09 1.33 -1.55
CA CYS A 53 -14.77 1.51 -0.26
C CYS A 53 -15.80 2.65 -0.24
N GLY A 54 -15.70 3.62 -1.14
CA GLY A 54 -16.61 4.77 -1.23
C GLY A 54 -16.54 5.77 -0.07
N ASN A 55 -15.61 5.61 0.89
CA ASN A 55 -15.52 6.45 2.09
C ASN A 55 -14.12 6.95 2.44
N CYS A 56 -13.15 6.81 1.52
CA CYS A 56 -11.79 7.34 1.68
C CYS A 56 -11.54 8.57 0.79
N ASP A 57 -10.51 9.33 1.12
CA ASP A 57 -10.08 10.54 0.41
C ASP A 57 -9.88 10.31 -1.11
N ALA A 58 -9.30 9.17 -1.49
CA ALA A 58 -9.11 8.83 -2.89
C ALA A 58 -10.43 8.53 -3.63
N CYS A 59 -11.38 7.86 -2.97
CA CYS A 59 -12.71 7.63 -3.53
C CYS A 59 -13.47 8.96 -3.71
N ASP A 60 -13.35 9.86 -2.73
CA ASP A 60 -13.96 11.20 -2.76
C ASP A 60 -13.37 12.05 -3.91
N ALA A 61 -12.05 11.99 -4.09
CA ALA A 61 -11.38 12.65 -5.20
C ALA A 61 -11.87 12.11 -6.56
N GLN A 62 -11.95 10.78 -6.72
CA GLN A 62 -12.42 10.15 -7.95
C GLN A 62 -13.88 10.50 -8.27
N THR A 63 -14.79 10.47 -7.29
CA THR A 63 -16.20 10.86 -7.53
C THR A 63 -16.31 12.33 -7.91
N SER A 64 -15.53 13.21 -7.28
CA SER A 64 -15.51 14.64 -7.62
C SER A 64 -14.99 14.89 -9.04
N TYR A 65 -13.99 14.13 -9.49
CA TYR A 65 -13.43 14.22 -10.84
C TYR A 65 -14.44 13.73 -11.87
N SER A 66 -15.01 12.54 -11.68
CA SER A 66 -16.03 11.96 -12.57
C SER A 66 -17.25 12.87 -12.71
N ARG A 67 -17.67 13.54 -11.63
CA ARG A 67 -18.77 14.52 -11.67
C ARG A 67 -18.41 15.73 -12.53
N ARG A 68 -17.22 16.30 -12.33
CA ARG A 68 -16.74 17.45 -13.13
C ARG A 68 -16.68 17.14 -14.61
N VAL A 69 -16.14 15.95 -14.96
CA VAL A 69 -16.02 15.50 -16.36
C VAL A 69 -17.39 15.29 -17.01
N ARG A 70 -18.40 14.82 -16.27
CA ARG A 70 -19.76 14.62 -16.82
C ARG A 70 -20.54 15.90 -17.08
N THR A 71 -20.17 17.00 -16.42
CA THR A 71 -20.89 18.28 -16.49
C THR A 71 -20.27 19.29 -17.46
N GLY A 72 -19.05 19.02 -17.95
CA GLY A 72 -18.37 19.82 -18.96
C GLY A 72 -18.48 19.17 -20.33
#